data_AF-A0A953Z6J8-F1
#
_entry.id   AF-A0A953Z6J8-F1
#
_cell.length_a   1.000
_cell.length_b   1.000
_cell.length_c   1.000
_cell.angle_alpha   90.00
_cell.angle_beta   90.00
_cell.angle_gamma   90.00
#
_symmetry.space_group_name_H-M   'P 1'
#
loop_
_entity.id
_entity.type
_entity.pdbx_description
1 polymer ?
#
loop_
_entity_poly.entity_id
_entity_poly.type
_entity_poly.pdbx_seq_one_letter_code
_entity_poly.pdbx_strand_id
1 'polypeptide(L)'
;MKVLTCLATAAIAVGSFAPEVLADGRKPGSVLIFPVHRSGGSWITILNVSNTSTQPDTPISFGGSTNAHFEYVNVQPNPNAAVNPLDKFMPVGCTIFDRVEFLTPADHISVLTTCHNAFGGNGQEGYVVVSAEDPALAMGNAWSHNYLIGSEIVMSALGVTYMVNALPVKAIPGDHAPTTMGGFPFYLAFDNAKYEALPDSVMSDFIGVGNSQLALINLTGGPAIENTLFFEVYNDNELPLSATLRFRCWFDCPLSDVNPLFSEANLDNFPNDPQELDIDCDGTGDLETGWFRIRSTGTWFSGGQNHSPDGVVVGSITAGHASVRGGHLLWESNETQTNGTFRLP
;
A
#
# COMPACT_ATOMS: atom_id res chain seq x y z
N MET A 1 0.88 8.35 -74.25
CA MET A 1 0.54 9.69 -73.75
C MET A 1 -0.69 9.57 -72.86
N LYS A 2 -0.48 9.50 -71.54
CA LYS A 2 -1.45 9.80 -70.47
C LYS A 2 -0.64 9.91 -69.19
N VAL A 3 -0.36 11.15 -68.81
CA VAL A 3 0.12 11.56 -67.50
C VAL A 3 -1.08 11.56 -66.58
N LEU A 4 -0.99 10.95 -65.39
CA LEU A 4 -1.78 11.38 -64.23
C LEU A 4 -1.03 11.06 -62.92
N THR A 5 -0.43 12.13 -62.43
CA THR A 5 -0.20 12.63 -61.07
C THR A 5 -0.66 11.80 -59.85
N CYS A 6 0.31 11.54 -58.97
CA CYS A 6 0.36 11.80 -57.52
C CYS A 6 -0.82 11.41 -56.61
N LEU A 7 -0.57 10.46 -55.70
CA LEU A 7 -0.85 10.63 -54.27
C LEU A 7 0.08 9.73 -53.46
N ALA A 8 1.03 10.33 -52.76
CA ALA A 8 1.86 9.69 -51.76
C ALA A 8 1.07 9.64 -50.45
N THR A 9 0.69 8.45 -50.00
CA THR A 9 0.18 8.24 -48.64
C THR A 9 1.35 7.73 -47.80
N ALA A 10 1.94 8.61 -47.01
CA ALA A 10 2.85 8.23 -45.95
C ALA A 10 2.04 7.57 -44.83
N ALA A 11 2.10 6.24 -44.73
CA ALA A 11 1.63 5.53 -43.55
C ALA A 11 2.71 5.63 -42.47
N ILE A 12 2.52 6.56 -41.54
CA ILE A 12 3.26 6.59 -40.27
C ILE A 12 2.67 5.45 -39.42
N ALA A 13 3.37 4.32 -39.33
CA ALA A 13 3.09 3.31 -38.33
C ALA A 13 3.56 3.85 -36.96
N VAL A 14 2.65 4.48 -36.23
CA VAL A 14 2.85 4.81 -34.81
C VAL A 14 2.46 3.60 -33.97
N GLY A 15 3.40 3.14 -33.14
CA GLY A 15 3.09 2.51 -31.86
C GLY A 15 2.61 1.06 -31.89
N SER A 16 3.55 0.11 -31.94
CA SER A 16 3.39 -1.08 -31.10
C SER A 16 3.96 -0.73 -29.73
N PHE A 17 3.14 -0.14 -28.86
CA PHE A 17 3.41 -0.26 -27.43
C PHE A 17 3.29 -1.75 -27.11
N ALA A 18 4.34 -2.28 -26.48
CA ALA A 18 4.33 -3.60 -25.91
C ALA A 18 3.05 -3.80 -25.07
N PRO A 19 2.52 -5.02 -24.92
CA PRO A 19 1.54 -5.26 -23.87
C PRO A 19 2.14 -4.76 -22.57
N GLU A 20 1.37 -3.94 -21.84
CA GLU A 20 1.63 -3.68 -20.43
C GLU A 20 1.61 -5.05 -19.74
N VAL A 21 2.80 -5.64 -19.60
CA VAL A 21 3.04 -6.62 -18.57
C VAL A 21 2.78 -5.84 -17.28
N LEU A 22 1.60 -6.04 -16.69
CA LEU A 22 1.23 -5.56 -15.36
C LEU A 22 2.43 -5.81 -14.45
N ALA A 23 3.10 -4.73 -14.03
CA ALA A 23 4.39 -4.82 -13.34
C ALA A 23 4.31 -5.58 -12.00
N ASP A 24 3.10 -5.90 -11.51
CA ASP A 24 2.85 -6.69 -10.30
C ASP A 24 1.96 -7.94 -10.50
N GLY A 25 1.52 -8.25 -11.73
CA GLY A 25 0.67 -9.44 -12.00
C GLY A 25 -0.70 -9.48 -11.29
N ARG A 26 -1.06 -8.46 -10.52
CA ARG A 26 -2.31 -8.38 -9.76
C ARG A 26 -3.51 -8.06 -10.64
N LYS A 27 -4.65 -8.63 -10.27
CA LYS A 27 -5.94 -8.40 -10.94
C LYS A 27 -6.69 -7.27 -10.23
N PRO A 28 -7.61 -6.57 -10.92
CA PRO A 28 -8.51 -5.63 -10.28
C PRO A 28 -9.24 -6.24 -9.09
N GLY A 29 -9.42 -5.44 -8.04
CA GLY A 29 -10.05 -5.84 -6.78
C GLY A 29 -11.36 -5.12 -6.53
N SER A 30 -12.02 -5.47 -5.43
CA SER A 30 -13.17 -4.72 -4.90
C SER A 30 -12.75 -3.78 -3.77
N VAL A 31 -11.57 -4.02 -3.19
CA VAL A 31 -10.93 -3.16 -2.20
C VAL A 31 -9.54 -2.81 -2.71
N LEU A 32 -9.12 -1.57 -2.53
CA LEU A 32 -7.78 -1.08 -2.80
C LEU A 32 -7.16 -0.57 -1.49
N ILE A 33 -5.94 -0.97 -1.20
CA ILE A 33 -5.18 -0.48 -0.04
C ILE A 33 -4.01 0.35 -0.54
N PHE A 34 -4.02 1.63 -0.19
CA PHE A 34 -2.97 2.61 -0.50
C PHE A 34 -2.08 2.74 0.74
N PRO A 35 -0.82 2.27 0.69
CA PRO A 35 0.02 2.16 1.87
C PRO A 35 0.38 3.51 2.50
N VAL A 36 0.40 4.60 1.71
CA VAL A 36 0.80 5.92 2.19
C VAL A 36 -0.10 7.01 1.61
N HIS A 37 -0.65 7.84 2.49
CA HIS A 37 -1.07 9.18 2.10
C HIS A 37 -0.47 10.22 3.03
N ARG A 38 -0.21 11.40 2.44
CA ARG A 38 0.26 12.60 3.12
C ARG A 38 -0.52 13.79 2.57
N SER A 39 -1.21 14.52 3.45
CA SER A 39 -2.09 15.65 3.12
C SER A 39 -1.60 16.98 3.73
N GLY A 40 -0.28 17.15 3.95
CA GLY A 40 0.33 18.28 4.69
C GLY A 40 1.45 19.05 3.98
N GLY A 41 1.85 20.20 4.56
CA GLY A 41 2.56 21.30 3.88
C GLY A 41 3.90 21.02 3.16
N SER A 42 4.51 19.85 3.34
CA SER A 42 5.75 19.46 2.64
C SER A 42 5.58 18.29 1.66
N TRP A 43 4.37 17.72 1.59
CA TRP A 43 4.06 16.52 0.82
C TRP A 43 2.70 16.63 0.14
N ILE A 44 2.64 16.16 -1.10
CA ILE A 44 1.42 16.11 -1.90
C ILE A 44 1.21 14.65 -2.28
N THR A 45 0.06 14.10 -1.94
CA THR A 45 -0.35 12.77 -2.42
C THR A 45 -1.51 12.92 -3.39
N ILE A 46 -1.39 12.29 -4.55
CA ILE A 46 -2.48 12.12 -5.52
C ILE A 46 -2.85 10.64 -5.51
N LEU A 47 -4.12 10.35 -5.26
CA LEU A 47 -4.66 9.00 -5.37
C LEU A 47 -5.44 8.89 -6.66
N ASN A 48 -5.17 7.83 -7.41
CA ASN A 48 -5.86 7.48 -8.63
C ASN A 48 -6.66 6.20 -8.40
N VAL A 49 -7.93 6.21 -8.75
CA VAL A 49 -8.81 5.03 -8.75
C VAL A 49 -9.52 4.96 -10.09
N SER A 50 -9.45 3.82 -10.75
CA SER A 50 -10.18 3.56 -12.00
C SER A 50 -11.13 2.40 -11.82
N ASN A 51 -12.32 2.54 -12.40
CA ASN A 51 -13.25 1.44 -12.59
C ASN A 51 -13.06 0.85 -13.99
N THR A 52 -12.47 -0.34 -14.05
CA THR A 52 -12.15 -1.02 -15.32
C THR A 52 -13.34 -1.76 -15.94
N SER A 53 -14.50 -1.78 -15.28
CA SER A 53 -15.72 -2.35 -15.86
C SER A 53 -16.09 -1.56 -17.12
N THR A 54 -16.36 -2.26 -18.23
CA THR A 54 -16.73 -1.63 -19.52
C THR A 54 -18.18 -1.89 -19.91
N GLN A 55 -18.93 -2.62 -19.09
CA GLN A 55 -20.30 -3.03 -19.38
C GLN A 55 -21.31 -2.18 -18.60
N PRO A 56 -22.25 -1.49 -19.27
CA PRO A 56 -23.58 -1.29 -18.72
C PRO A 56 -24.41 -2.56 -18.98
N ASP A 57 -24.45 -3.50 -18.03
CA ASP A 57 -25.08 -4.80 -18.30
C ASP A 57 -26.62 -4.76 -18.44
N THR A 58 -27.30 -3.68 -18.03
CA THR A 58 -28.70 -3.45 -18.41
C THR A 58 -29.08 -1.95 -18.41
N PRO A 59 -30.15 -1.53 -19.11
CA PRO A 59 -30.57 -0.12 -19.19
C PRO A 59 -31.14 0.49 -17.89
N ILE A 60 -31.24 -0.27 -16.79
CA ILE A 60 -31.97 0.14 -15.57
C ILE A 60 -31.31 -0.28 -14.24
N SER A 61 -30.14 -0.91 -14.25
CA SER A 61 -29.33 -1.11 -13.04
C SER A 61 -28.00 -0.41 -13.24
N PHE A 62 -27.32 -0.04 -12.17
CA PHE A 62 -26.07 0.74 -12.20
C PHE A 62 -24.93 0.12 -13.04
N GLY A 63 -25.11 -1.04 -13.69
CA GLY A 63 -24.47 -1.36 -14.96
C GLY A 63 -22.97 -1.15 -14.96
N GLY A 64 -22.28 -1.82 -14.03
CA GLY A 64 -20.82 -1.72 -13.87
C GLY A 64 -20.34 -0.47 -13.14
N SER A 65 -21.22 0.42 -12.69
CA SER A 65 -20.89 1.56 -11.81
C SER A 65 -20.82 1.11 -10.36
N THR A 66 -20.02 1.80 -9.56
CA THR A 66 -19.92 1.58 -8.11
C THR A 66 -19.67 2.89 -7.39
N ASN A 67 -20.04 2.96 -6.11
CA ASN A 67 -19.52 3.97 -5.22
C ASN A 67 -18.12 3.53 -4.75
N ALA A 68 -17.09 4.31 -5.05
CA ALA A 68 -15.76 4.17 -4.46
C ALA A 68 -15.73 4.91 -3.12
N HIS A 69 -15.73 4.16 -2.02
CA HIS A 69 -15.70 4.69 -0.66
C HIS A 69 -14.25 4.77 -0.18
N PHE A 70 -13.72 5.99 -0.13
CA PHE A 70 -12.39 6.32 0.36
C PHE A 70 -12.41 6.52 1.87
N GLU A 71 -11.62 5.73 2.57
CA GLU A 71 -11.49 5.76 4.02
C GLU A 71 -10.05 6.14 4.37
N TYR A 72 -9.85 7.41 4.69
CA TYR A 72 -8.57 7.97 5.10
C TYR A 72 -8.32 7.63 6.56
N VAL A 73 -7.35 6.74 6.79
CA VAL A 73 -6.89 6.46 8.16
C VAL A 73 -5.80 7.46 8.49
N ASN A 74 -6.18 8.45 9.28
CA ASN A 74 -5.32 9.54 9.71
C ASN A 74 -4.67 9.19 11.04
N VAL A 75 -3.34 9.15 11.04
CA VAL A 75 -2.54 8.77 12.20
C VAL A 75 -2.16 10.01 12.99
N GLN A 76 -2.43 9.98 14.29
CA GLN A 76 -1.96 10.99 15.23
C GLN A 76 -0.63 10.52 15.83
N PRO A 77 0.50 11.19 15.52
CA PRO A 77 1.80 10.81 16.05
C PRO A 77 1.81 10.83 17.57
N ASN A 78 2.60 9.94 18.18
CA ASN A 78 2.75 9.92 19.62
C ASN A 78 3.63 11.11 20.07
N PRO A 79 3.13 12.04 20.90
CA PRO A 79 3.92 13.18 21.36
C PRO A 79 5.15 12.77 22.18
N ASN A 80 5.15 11.57 22.76
CA ASN A 80 6.27 11.02 23.51
C ASN A 80 7.39 10.47 22.61
N ALA A 81 7.21 10.40 21.29
CA ALA A 81 8.24 9.92 20.35
C ALA A 81 9.55 10.73 20.43
N ALA A 82 9.48 12.00 20.85
CA ALA A 82 10.66 12.83 21.10
C ALA A 82 11.45 12.44 22.36
N VAL A 83 10.82 11.73 23.30
CA VAL A 83 11.41 11.28 24.56
C VAL A 83 11.83 9.81 24.47
N ASN A 84 10.95 8.97 23.93
CA ASN A 84 11.20 7.56 23.66
C ASN A 84 11.03 7.29 22.16
N PRO A 85 12.12 7.12 21.40
CA PRO A 85 12.05 6.89 19.96
C PRO A 85 11.20 5.69 19.54
N LEU A 86 11.02 4.69 20.41
CA LEU A 86 10.16 3.53 20.13
C LEU A 86 8.66 3.90 20.09
N ASP A 87 8.26 5.00 20.72
CA ASP A 87 6.86 5.44 20.75
C ASP A 87 6.40 5.96 19.38
N LYS A 88 7.31 6.20 18.43
CA LYS A 88 6.95 6.60 17.04
C LYS A 88 6.15 5.53 16.31
N PHE A 89 6.30 4.26 16.70
CA PHE A 89 5.55 3.13 16.15
C PHE A 89 4.22 2.89 16.87
N MET A 90 3.91 3.70 17.88
CA MET A 90 2.74 3.57 18.76
C MET A 90 1.91 4.85 18.72
N PRO A 91 1.26 5.17 17.58
CA PRO A 91 0.44 6.36 17.48
C PRO A 91 -0.66 6.37 18.54
N VAL A 92 -1.00 7.57 19.01
CA VAL A 92 -2.01 7.77 20.06
C VAL A 92 -3.45 7.69 19.52
N GLY A 93 -3.62 7.82 18.21
CA GLY A 93 -4.92 7.72 17.57
C GLY A 93 -4.80 7.37 16.09
N CYS A 94 -5.80 6.64 15.60
CA CYS A 94 -6.07 6.46 14.18
C CYS A 94 -7.54 6.78 13.93
N THR A 95 -7.77 7.91 13.30
CA THR A 95 -9.11 8.45 13.03
C THR A 95 -9.44 8.24 11.57
N ILE A 96 -10.62 7.71 11.28
CA ILE A 96 -11.09 7.54 9.91
C ILE A 96 -11.85 8.79 9.50
N PHE A 97 -11.52 9.30 8.32
CA PHE A 97 -12.32 10.29 7.60
C PHE A 97 -12.71 9.70 6.25
N ASP A 98 -13.98 9.75 5.91
CA ASP A 98 -14.52 9.09 4.74
C ASP A 98 -15.06 10.05 3.67
N ARG A 99 -15.01 9.58 2.42
CA ARG A 99 -15.57 10.22 1.23
C ARG A 99 -16.08 9.14 0.29
N VAL A 100 -17.17 9.42 -0.42
CA VAL A 100 -17.69 8.51 -1.44
C VAL A 100 -17.75 9.23 -2.77
N GLU A 101 -17.21 8.58 -3.80
CA GLU A 101 -17.19 9.08 -5.17
C GLU A 101 -17.87 8.05 -6.09
N PHE A 102 -18.76 8.52 -6.96
CA PHE A 102 -19.48 7.63 -7.88
C PHE A 102 -18.65 7.43 -9.15
N LEU A 103 -18.29 6.17 -9.45
CA LEU A 103 -17.54 5.80 -10.65
C LEU A 103 -18.43 5.06 -11.63
N THR A 104 -18.57 5.62 -12.83
CA THR A 104 -19.25 4.93 -13.95
C THR A 104 -18.34 3.85 -14.57
N PRO A 105 -18.82 3.02 -15.51
CA PRO A 105 -17.97 2.10 -16.24
C PRO A 105 -16.89 2.85 -17.03
N ALA A 106 -15.67 2.32 -17.04
CA ALA A 106 -14.48 2.88 -17.68
C ALA A 106 -14.13 4.29 -17.18
N ASP A 107 -14.52 4.60 -15.95
CA ASP A 107 -14.31 5.89 -15.32
C ASP A 107 -13.02 5.92 -14.49
N HIS A 108 -12.51 7.12 -14.27
CA HIS A 108 -11.27 7.38 -13.55
C HIS A 108 -11.39 8.63 -12.71
N ILE A 109 -10.96 8.54 -11.46
CA ILE A 109 -10.85 9.68 -10.57
C ILE A 109 -9.41 9.82 -10.07
N SER A 110 -8.94 11.07 -10.08
CA SER A 110 -7.71 11.49 -9.42
C SER A 110 -8.07 12.49 -8.33
N VAL A 111 -7.70 12.20 -7.09
CA VAL A 111 -7.97 13.09 -5.96
C VAL A 111 -6.67 13.54 -5.31
N LEU A 112 -6.59 14.84 -5.04
CA LEU A 112 -5.54 15.41 -4.20
C LEU A 112 -5.95 15.22 -2.74
N THR A 113 -5.15 14.51 -1.96
CA THR A 113 -5.50 14.14 -0.57
C THR A 113 -5.72 15.36 0.31
N THR A 114 -5.00 16.47 0.09
CA THR A 114 -5.21 17.73 0.84
C THR A 114 -6.60 18.33 0.66
N CYS A 115 -7.28 18.03 -0.46
CA CYS A 115 -8.65 18.49 -0.73
C CYS A 115 -9.69 17.42 -0.37
N HIS A 116 -9.37 16.15 -0.60
CA HIS A 116 -10.30 15.05 -0.42
C HIS A 116 -10.41 14.63 1.06
N ASN A 117 -9.27 14.54 1.76
CA ASN A 117 -9.17 14.30 3.20
C ASN A 117 -9.29 15.62 3.97
N ALA A 118 -10.53 16.09 4.17
CA ALA A 118 -10.81 17.39 4.78
C ALA A 118 -10.69 17.41 6.32
N PHE A 119 -10.11 16.37 6.93
CA PHE A 119 -9.95 16.30 8.36
C PHE A 119 -8.85 17.31 8.79
N GLY A 120 -9.26 18.41 9.42
CA GLY A 120 -8.44 19.41 10.12
C GLY A 120 -7.16 19.87 9.41
N GLY A 121 -7.17 21.02 8.73
CA GLY A 121 -6.15 21.56 7.83
C GLY A 121 -4.70 21.76 8.32
N ASN A 122 -4.11 20.77 8.98
CA ASN A 122 -2.76 20.74 9.55
C ASN A 122 -1.89 19.61 9.00
N GLY A 123 -2.28 19.00 7.87
CA GLY A 123 -1.52 17.91 7.28
C GLY A 123 -1.67 16.60 8.05
N GLN A 124 -2.07 15.55 7.35
CA GLN A 124 -2.26 14.24 7.96
C GLN A 124 -1.54 13.19 7.15
N GLU A 125 -1.10 12.15 7.84
CA GLU A 125 -0.39 11.04 7.24
C GLU A 125 -1.03 9.75 7.72
N GLY A 126 -0.88 8.70 6.90
CA GLY A 126 -1.41 7.37 7.21
C GLY A 126 -1.58 6.56 5.95
N TYR A 127 -2.66 5.78 5.87
CA TYR A 127 -3.01 4.97 4.70
C TYR A 127 -4.47 5.20 4.28
N VAL A 128 -4.84 4.73 3.09
CA VAL A 128 -6.22 4.82 2.58
C VAL A 128 -6.71 3.46 2.16
N VAL A 129 -7.93 3.13 2.56
CA VAL A 129 -8.66 1.98 2.03
C VAL A 129 -9.77 2.51 1.12
N VAL A 130 -9.86 1.98 -0.09
CA VAL A 130 -10.97 2.28 -0.99
C VAL A 130 -11.77 1.01 -1.21
N SER A 131 -13.03 0.99 -0.81
CA SER A 131 -13.92 -0.14 -1.02
C SER A 131 -14.99 0.18 -2.06
N ALA A 132 -15.37 -0.81 -2.85
CA ALA A 132 -16.51 -0.73 -3.73
C ALA A 132 -17.81 -0.94 -2.95
N GLU A 133 -18.75 -0.03 -3.12
CA GLU A 133 -20.06 -0.07 -2.48
C GLU A 133 -21.20 -0.05 -3.51
N ASP A 134 -22.33 -0.61 -3.09
CA ASP A 134 -23.57 -0.61 -3.85
C ASP A 134 -24.10 0.83 -3.98
N PRO A 135 -24.14 1.41 -5.20
CA PRO A 135 -24.63 2.77 -5.41
C PRO A 135 -26.12 2.95 -5.14
N ALA A 136 -26.89 1.86 -5.02
CA ALA A 136 -28.31 1.89 -4.68
C ALA A 136 -28.57 1.97 -3.17
N LEU A 137 -27.57 1.73 -2.33
CA LEU A 137 -27.69 1.71 -0.87
C LEU A 137 -26.96 2.89 -0.23
N ALA A 138 -27.19 3.08 1.06
CA ALA A 138 -26.43 4.05 1.84
C ALA A 138 -24.96 3.64 1.96
N MET A 139 -24.09 4.58 2.30
CA MET A 139 -22.67 4.32 2.58
C MET A 139 -22.47 3.20 3.61
N GLY A 140 -21.40 2.43 3.47
CA GLY A 140 -21.06 1.28 4.31
C GLY A 140 -21.56 -0.06 3.78
N ASN A 141 -22.24 -0.07 2.61
CA ASN A 141 -22.73 -1.29 1.97
C ASN A 141 -21.75 -1.77 0.89
N ALA A 142 -20.59 -2.27 1.34
CA ALA A 142 -19.61 -2.86 0.44
C ALA A 142 -20.15 -4.11 -0.28
N TRP A 143 -19.74 -4.27 -1.53
CA TRP A 143 -20.15 -5.38 -2.39
C TRP A 143 -18.98 -5.90 -3.23
N SER A 144 -19.19 -7.05 -3.86
CA SER A 144 -18.25 -7.61 -4.84
C SER A 144 -18.29 -6.76 -6.12
N HIS A 145 -17.17 -6.13 -6.46
CA HIS A 145 -16.99 -5.35 -7.69
C HIS A 145 -15.50 -5.38 -8.07
N ASN A 146 -15.05 -6.52 -8.60
CA ASN A 146 -13.63 -6.80 -8.86
C ASN A 146 -13.12 -6.11 -10.14
N TYR A 147 -13.27 -4.79 -10.19
CA TYR A 147 -12.92 -3.95 -11.33
C TYR A 147 -12.12 -2.70 -10.93
N LEU A 148 -11.85 -2.50 -9.64
CA LEU A 148 -11.07 -1.35 -9.19
C LEU A 148 -9.57 -1.62 -9.37
N ILE A 149 -8.88 -0.62 -9.91
CA ILE A 149 -7.42 -0.50 -9.90
C ILE A 149 -7.05 0.87 -9.36
N GLY A 150 -5.84 1.01 -8.83
CA GLY A 150 -5.39 2.31 -8.35
C GLY A 150 -3.89 2.41 -8.15
N SER A 151 -3.45 3.65 -7.97
CA SER A 151 -2.06 4.01 -7.70
C SER A 151 -2.00 5.30 -6.91
N GLU A 152 -0.99 5.44 -6.05
CA GLU A 152 -0.65 6.69 -5.39
C GLU A 152 0.62 7.29 -6.00
N ILE A 153 0.62 8.61 -6.10
CA ILE A 153 1.81 9.40 -6.43
C ILE A 153 2.06 10.32 -5.26
N VAL A 154 3.27 10.26 -4.71
CA VAL A 154 3.68 11.09 -3.58
C VAL A 154 4.84 11.98 -4.01
N MET A 155 4.69 13.28 -3.77
CA MET A 155 5.66 14.31 -4.15
C MET A 155 6.03 15.14 -2.93
N SER A 156 7.32 15.35 -2.69
CA SER A 156 7.81 16.26 -1.67
C SER A 156 7.98 17.68 -2.22
N ALA A 157 7.97 18.68 -1.34
CA ALA A 157 8.30 20.05 -1.68
C ALA A 157 9.74 20.22 -2.21
N LEU A 158 10.62 19.23 -1.98
CA LEU A 158 11.99 19.18 -2.49
C LEU A 158 12.09 18.48 -3.87
N GLY A 159 10.97 18.06 -4.45
CA GLY A 159 10.92 17.42 -5.77
C GLY A 159 11.15 15.91 -5.76
N VAL A 160 11.31 15.28 -4.59
CA VAL A 160 11.35 13.81 -4.48
C VAL A 160 9.97 13.27 -4.83
N THR A 161 9.90 12.40 -5.82
CA THR A 161 8.65 11.81 -6.31
C THR A 161 8.78 10.31 -6.36
N TYR A 162 7.78 9.62 -5.84
CA TYR A 162 7.63 8.19 -6.01
C TYR A 162 6.18 7.85 -6.31
N MET A 163 5.98 6.68 -6.91
CA MET A 163 4.67 6.13 -7.23
C MET A 163 4.62 4.72 -6.67
N VAL A 164 3.48 4.34 -6.10
CA VAL A 164 3.21 2.98 -5.62
C VAL A 164 1.83 2.58 -6.15
N ASN A 165 1.69 1.33 -6.59
CA ASN A 165 0.38 0.80 -6.92
C ASN A 165 -0.45 0.64 -5.64
N ALA A 166 -1.77 0.70 -5.73
CA ALA A 166 -2.59 0.20 -4.65
C ALA A 166 -2.48 -1.33 -4.58
N LEU A 167 -2.64 -1.91 -3.40
CA LEU A 167 -2.87 -3.35 -3.24
C LEU A 167 -4.35 -3.65 -3.52
N PRO A 168 -4.71 -4.24 -4.68
CA PRO A 168 -6.07 -4.72 -4.89
C PRO A 168 -6.32 -5.99 -4.08
N VAL A 169 -7.48 -6.05 -3.45
CA VAL A 169 -7.99 -7.23 -2.74
C VAL A 169 -9.30 -7.66 -3.39
N LYS A 170 -9.33 -8.92 -3.82
CA LYS A 170 -10.45 -9.50 -4.54
C LYS A 170 -11.59 -9.89 -3.60
N ALA A 171 -12.83 -9.56 -3.97
CA ALA A 171 -14.02 -10.13 -3.36
C ALA A 171 -14.29 -11.56 -3.85
N ILE A 172 -14.70 -12.43 -2.93
CA ILE A 172 -14.99 -13.85 -3.19
C ILE A 172 -16.42 -14.08 -3.73
N PRO A 173 -17.47 -13.42 -3.21
CA PRO A 173 -18.82 -13.59 -3.71
C PRO A 173 -18.97 -13.23 -5.19
N GLY A 174 -20.05 -13.70 -5.81
CA GLY A 174 -20.42 -13.31 -7.17
C GLY A 174 -20.56 -11.80 -7.32
N ASP A 175 -20.42 -11.31 -8.55
CA ASP A 175 -20.43 -9.89 -8.86
C ASP A 175 -21.68 -9.19 -8.29
N HIS A 176 -21.47 -8.01 -7.73
CA HIS A 176 -22.47 -7.19 -7.01
C HIS A 176 -23.09 -7.83 -5.76
N ALA A 177 -22.62 -8.99 -5.29
CA ALA A 177 -23.12 -9.58 -4.05
C ALA A 177 -22.57 -8.84 -2.81
N PRO A 178 -23.36 -8.69 -1.74
CA PRO A 178 -22.89 -8.02 -0.51
C PRO A 178 -21.70 -8.71 0.14
N THR A 179 -20.65 -7.94 0.42
CA THR A 179 -19.42 -8.41 1.08
C THR A 179 -19.36 -8.04 2.55
N THR A 180 -20.19 -7.10 3.01
CA THR A 180 -20.30 -6.81 4.44
C THR A 180 -21.05 -7.93 5.17
N MET A 181 -20.68 -8.17 6.43
CA MET A 181 -21.48 -8.96 7.35
C MET A 181 -22.62 -8.07 7.86
N GLY A 182 -23.86 -8.56 7.78
CA GLY A 182 -25.00 -7.80 8.31
C GLY A 182 -24.84 -7.53 9.81
N GLY A 183 -24.77 -6.25 10.19
CA GLY A 183 -24.65 -5.81 11.58
C GLY A 183 -23.67 -4.65 11.73
N PHE A 184 -24.02 -3.66 12.55
CA PHE A 184 -23.10 -2.58 12.92
C PHE A 184 -22.12 -3.04 14.02
N PRO A 185 -20.83 -2.66 13.96
CA PRO A 185 -20.19 -1.88 12.89
C PRO A 185 -19.92 -2.73 11.64
N PHE A 186 -19.92 -2.11 10.46
CA PHE A 186 -19.54 -2.78 9.23
C PHE A 186 -18.01 -2.98 9.18
N TYR A 187 -17.56 -4.09 8.61
CA TYR A 187 -16.15 -4.39 8.42
C TYR A 187 -15.93 -5.12 7.10
N LEU A 188 -14.75 -4.92 6.54
CA LEU A 188 -14.18 -5.71 5.44
C LEU A 188 -13.43 -6.88 6.08
N ALA A 189 -13.86 -8.11 5.81
CA ALA A 189 -13.22 -9.32 6.32
C ALA A 189 -12.37 -9.99 5.24
N PHE A 190 -11.06 -10.10 5.50
CA PHE A 190 -10.09 -10.74 4.62
C PHE A 190 -9.91 -12.20 5.01
N ASP A 191 -10.97 -12.99 4.82
CA ASP A 191 -11.16 -14.31 5.44
C ASP A 191 -11.39 -15.46 4.44
N ASN A 192 -11.17 -15.22 3.15
CA ASN A 192 -11.53 -16.12 2.04
C ASN A 192 -13.03 -16.43 1.90
N ALA A 193 -13.91 -15.76 2.65
CA ALA A 193 -15.36 -15.86 2.50
C ALA A 193 -15.94 -14.59 1.86
N LYS A 194 -15.44 -13.41 2.25
CA LYS A 194 -15.88 -12.11 1.72
C LYS A 194 -14.86 -11.51 0.78
N TYR A 195 -13.63 -11.40 1.25
CA TYR A 195 -12.48 -11.01 0.46
C TYR A 195 -11.41 -12.10 0.55
N GLU A 196 -10.49 -12.14 -0.40
CA GLU A 196 -9.34 -13.05 -0.32
C GLU A 196 -8.54 -12.80 0.96
N ALA A 197 -7.98 -13.87 1.50
CA ALA A 197 -7.08 -13.81 2.63
C ALA A 197 -5.81 -13.03 2.26
N LEU A 198 -5.30 -12.28 3.23
CA LEU A 198 -4.08 -11.48 3.08
C LEU A 198 -2.84 -12.31 3.45
N PRO A 199 -1.65 -11.91 2.99
CA PRO A 199 -0.42 -12.68 3.21
C PRO A 199 -0.09 -12.88 4.69
N ASP A 200 0.51 -14.02 5.01
CA ASP A 200 1.07 -14.35 6.33
C ASP A 200 2.36 -13.57 6.62
N SER A 201 3.17 -13.37 5.58
CA SER A 201 4.40 -12.58 5.66
C SER A 201 4.62 -11.74 4.41
N VAL A 202 5.39 -10.67 4.57
CA VAL A 202 5.76 -9.76 3.48
C VAL A 202 7.27 -9.63 3.37
N MET A 203 7.79 -9.36 2.19
CA MET A 203 9.23 -9.33 1.91
C MET A 203 9.63 -8.12 1.07
N SER A 204 10.87 -7.69 1.24
CA SER A 204 11.51 -6.75 0.31
C SER A 204 13.03 -6.89 0.38
N ASP A 205 13.68 -6.36 -0.64
CA ASP A 205 15.09 -6.01 -0.65
C ASP A 205 15.34 -4.61 -0.05
N PHE A 206 16.59 -4.30 0.28
CA PHE A 206 17.03 -2.99 0.75
C PHE A 206 18.49 -2.69 0.35
N ILE A 207 18.86 -1.41 0.45
CA ILE A 207 20.22 -0.88 0.23
C ILE A 207 20.60 -0.06 1.47
N GLY A 208 21.76 -0.32 2.09
CA GLY A 208 22.15 0.18 3.41
C GLY A 208 22.24 1.70 3.54
N VAL A 209 22.55 2.42 2.46
CA VAL A 209 22.62 3.89 2.42
C VAL A 209 21.32 4.57 1.97
N GLY A 210 20.31 3.79 1.56
CA GLY A 210 19.22 4.29 0.72
C GLY A 210 18.19 5.19 1.40
N ASN A 211 18.22 5.35 2.73
CA ASN A 211 17.16 6.01 3.52
C ASN A 211 15.73 5.58 3.09
N SER A 212 15.60 4.36 2.54
CA SER A 212 14.33 3.81 2.11
C SER A 212 13.39 3.77 3.31
N GLN A 213 12.16 4.23 3.11
CA GLN A 213 11.16 4.24 4.16
C GLN A 213 10.29 3.00 4.03
N LEU A 214 10.04 2.36 5.17
CA LEU A 214 9.13 1.25 5.30
C LEU A 214 7.81 1.79 5.84
N ALA A 215 6.76 1.67 5.03
CA ALA A 215 5.39 1.91 5.44
C ALA A 215 4.69 0.59 5.68
N LEU A 216 4.17 0.37 6.90
CA LEU A 216 3.41 -0.83 7.25
C LEU A 216 2.04 -0.46 7.80
N ILE A 217 1.02 -1.23 7.39
CA ILE A 217 -0.34 -1.15 7.89
C ILE A 217 -0.63 -2.39 8.73
N ASN A 218 -1.21 -2.20 9.92
CA ASN A 218 -1.80 -3.28 10.69
C ASN A 218 -3.27 -3.44 10.31
N LEU A 219 -3.60 -4.52 9.60
CA LEU A 219 -4.97 -4.88 9.21
C LEU A 219 -5.56 -5.96 10.14
N THR A 220 -5.04 -6.08 11.37
CA THR A 220 -5.57 -7.01 12.37
C THR A 220 -6.48 -6.29 13.35
N GLY A 221 -7.80 -6.50 13.20
CA GLY A 221 -8.78 -5.94 14.12
C GLY A 221 -9.00 -4.44 13.92
N GLY A 222 -8.67 -3.65 14.95
CA GLY A 222 -8.98 -2.22 15.01
C GLY A 222 -7.81 -1.36 15.48
N PRO A 223 -8.00 -0.03 15.54
CA PRO A 223 -6.91 0.93 15.73
C PRO A 223 -6.19 0.83 17.09
N ALA A 224 -6.73 0.07 18.05
CA ALA A 224 -6.13 -0.16 19.36
C ALA A 224 -5.29 -1.46 19.44
N ILE A 225 -5.28 -2.27 18.39
CA ILE A 225 -4.54 -3.54 18.35
C ILE A 225 -3.08 -3.27 17.99
N GLU A 226 -2.20 -3.76 18.86
CA GLU A 226 -0.76 -3.73 18.67
C GLU A 226 -0.32 -5.04 18.03
N ASN A 227 0.53 -4.96 17.02
CA ASN A 227 1.09 -6.11 16.32
C ASN A 227 2.60 -6.17 16.57
N THR A 228 3.07 -7.33 17.00
CA THR A 228 4.50 -7.61 17.15
C THR A 228 4.99 -8.31 15.89
N LEU A 229 5.95 -7.68 15.22
CA LEU A 229 6.60 -8.15 14.02
C LEU A 229 7.97 -8.70 14.32
N PHE A 230 8.31 -9.79 13.64
CA PHE A 230 9.65 -10.34 13.57
C PHE A 230 10.19 -10.15 12.16
N PHE A 231 11.35 -9.51 12.08
CA PHE A 231 12.11 -9.27 10.87
C PHE A 231 13.20 -10.33 10.78
N GLU A 232 13.15 -11.16 9.74
CA GLU A 232 14.20 -12.05 9.29
C GLU A 232 14.99 -11.29 8.23
N VAL A 233 16.22 -10.90 8.54
CA VAL A 233 17.05 -10.06 7.67
C VAL A 233 18.26 -10.88 7.22
N TYR A 234 18.57 -10.80 5.94
CA TYR A 234 19.74 -11.42 5.34
C TYR A 234 20.49 -10.34 4.58
N ASN A 235 21.77 -10.13 4.90
CA ASN A 235 22.64 -9.37 4.00
C ASN A 235 22.99 -10.23 2.77
N ASP A 236 23.69 -9.63 1.82
CA ASP A 236 24.23 -10.29 0.63
C ASP A 236 25.19 -11.45 0.96
N ASN A 237 25.90 -11.43 2.09
CA ASN A 237 26.66 -12.60 2.58
C ASN A 237 25.81 -13.72 3.20
N GLU A 238 24.49 -13.67 3.07
CA GLU A 238 23.54 -14.64 3.64
C GLU A 238 23.61 -14.75 5.19
N LEU A 239 24.16 -13.74 5.88
CA LEU A 239 24.24 -13.75 7.34
C LEU A 239 22.83 -13.51 7.94
N PRO A 240 22.28 -14.45 8.72
CA PRO A 240 20.97 -14.28 9.32
C PRO A 240 21.04 -13.28 10.48
N LEU A 241 20.27 -12.22 10.34
CA LEU A 241 20.06 -11.16 11.31
C LEU A 241 18.57 -11.10 11.66
N SER A 242 18.24 -10.52 12.83
CA SER A 242 16.84 -10.42 13.23
C SER A 242 16.55 -9.20 14.07
N ALA A 243 15.34 -8.68 13.92
CA ALA A 243 14.81 -7.62 14.76
C ALA A 243 13.35 -7.89 15.12
N THR A 244 12.90 -7.31 16.23
CA THR A 244 11.49 -7.33 16.61
C THR A 244 11.00 -5.90 16.75
N LEU A 245 9.84 -5.61 16.18
CA LEU A 245 9.17 -4.32 16.29
C LEU A 245 7.75 -4.54 16.78
N ARG A 246 7.27 -3.69 17.68
CA ARG A 246 5.85 -3.62 17.99
C ARG A 246 5.31 -2.31 17.45
N PHE A 247 4.20 -2.38 16.73
CA PHE A 247 3.57 -1.20 16.18
C PHE A 247 2.05 -1.28 16.27
N ARG A 248 1.39 -0.14 16.07
CA ARG A 248 -0.06 -0.03 16.05
C ARG A 248 -0.50 0.74 14.83
N CYS A 249 -1.58 0.27 14.20
CA CYS A 249 -2.27 0.93 13.10
C CYS A 249 -1.42 1.17 11.84
N TRP A 250 -0.47 2.11 11.86
CA TRP A 250 0.41 2.42 10.74
C TRP A 250 1.65 3.18 11.19
N PHE A 251 2.75 2.99 10.48
CA PHE A 251 3.91 3.87 10.51
C PHE A 251 4.54 3.94 9.13
N ASP A 252 5.33 4.99 8.91
CA ASP A 252 6.17 5.19 7.74
C ASP A 252 7.48 5.85 8.19
N CYS A 253 8.56 5.07 8.23
CA CYS A 253 9.85 5.47 8.82
C CYS A 253 11.01 4.89 8.03
N PRO A 254 12.20 5.51 8.04
CA PRO A 254 13.39 4.92 7.44
C PRO A 254 13.66 3.51 7.99
N LEU A 255 14.17 2.60 7.17
CA LEU A 255 14.51 1.24 7.60
C LEU A 255 15.55 1.22 8.74
N SER A 256 16.55 2.10 8.67
CA SER A 256 17.55 2.29 9.75
C SER A 256 16.93 2.70 11.08
N ASP A 257 15.78 3.36 11.02
CA ASP A 257 14.99 3.82 12.15
C ASP A 257 14.12 2.71 12.75
N VAL A 258 13.78 1.68 11.96
CA VAL A 258 13.17 0.42 12.40
C VAL A 258 14.21 -0.42 13.13
N ASN A 259 15.39 -0.57 12.53
CA ASN A 259 16.53 -1.20 13.18
C ASN A 259 17.85 -0.79 12.51
N PRO A 260 18.93 -0.52 13.28
CA PRO A 260 20.25 -0.25 12.72
C PRO A 260 20.80 -1.34 11.80
N LEU A 261 20.30 -2.58 11.89
CA LEU A 261 20.66 -3.69 10.99
C LEU A 261 20.41 -3.39 9.50
N PHE A 262 19.57 -2.39 9.18
CA PHE A 262 19.32 -1.96 7.80
C PHE A 262 20.22 -0.80 7.33
N SER A 263 21.23 -0.41 8.12
CA SER A 263 22.11 0.71 7.80
C SER A 263 23.49 0.24 7.38
N GLU A 264 24.07 0.94 6.41
CA GLU A 264 25.43 0.72 5.92
C GLU A 264 26.45 0.58 7.06
N ALA A 265 26.49 1.58 7.94
CA ALA A 265 27.45 1.64 9.03
C ALA A 265 27.38 0.46 10.01
N ASN A 266 26.23 -0.22 10.07
CA ASN A 266 26.10 -1.44 10.85
C ASN A 266 26.50 -2.68 10.05
N LEU A 267 26.17 -2.71 8.76
CA LEU A 267 26.47 -3.81 7.85
C LEU A 267 27.98 -3.94 7.57
N ASP A 268 28.69 -2.81 7.48
CA ASP A 268 30.16 -2.72 7.39
C ASP A 268 30.93 -3.48 8.50
N ASN A 269 30.26 -3.84 9.60
CA ASN A 269 30.87 -4.59 10.69
C ASN A 269 30.84 -6.12 10.46
N PHE A 270 30.19 -6.58 9.39
CA PHE A 270 30.16 -7.98 8.97
C PHE A 270 31.17 -8.21 7.84
N PRO A 271 31.51 -9.48 7.53
CA PRO A 271 32.42 -9.77 6.42
C PRO A 271 31.80 -9.35 5.09
N ASN A 272 32.52 -8.54 4.29
CA ASN A 272 32.08 -8.07 2.98
C ASN A 272 31.90 -9.19 1.93
N ASP A 273 30.93 -9.02 1.03
CA ASP A 273 30.78 -9.84 -0.17
C ASP A 273 31.61 -9.26 -1.33
N PRO A 274 32.49 -10.03 -1.98
CA PRO A 274 33.14 -9.58 -3.21
C PRO A 274 32.18 -9.29 -4.38
N GLN A 275 30.87 -9.58 -4.25
CA GLN A 275 29.79 -9.26 -5.20
C GLN A 275 28.81 -8.20 -4.66
N GLU A 276 29.22 -7.40 -3.67
CA GLU A 276 28.49 -6.21 -3.23
C GLU A 276 28.13 -5.28 -4.39
N LEU A 277 27.19 -4.36 -4.13
CA LEU A 277 26.78 -3.38 -5.13
C LEU A 277 27.95 -2.41 -5.41
N ASP A 278 28.55 -2.58 -6.57
CA ASP A 278 29.61 -1.73 -7.14
C ASP A 278 28.94 -0.63 -7.99
N ILE A 279 28.90 0.61 -7.46
CA ILE A 279 28.23 1.75 -8.12
C ILE A 279 29.13 2.35 -9.20
N ASP A 280 30.45 2.33 -9.02
CA ASP A 280 31.39 2.98 -9.91
C ASP A 280 32.09 2.03 -10.92
N CYS A 281 31.75 0.75 -10.84
CA CYS A 281 32.25 -0.35 -11.66
C CYS A 281 33.77 -0.55 -11.55
N ASP A 282 34.39 -0.24 -10.41
CA ASP A 282 35.83 -0.41 -10.20
C ASP A 282 36.24 -1.84 -9.79
N GLY A 283 35.26 -2.71 -9.55
CA GLY A 283 35.44 -4.09 -9.10
C GLY A 283 35.52 -4.24 -7.58
N THR A 284 35.19 -3.19 -6.82
CA THR A 284 35.10 -3.15 -5.37
C THR A 284 33.63 -2.95 -4.98
N GLY A 285 33.18 -3.62 -3.92
CA GLY A 285 31.87 -3.35 -3.33
C GLY A 285 31.82 -1.95 -2.72
N ASP A 286 30.80 -1.17 -3.08
CA ASP A 286 30.58 0.17 -2.52
C ASP A 286 29.48 0.19 -1.46
N LEU A 287 28.44 -0.63 -1.64
CA LEU A 287 27.24 -0.61 -0.83
C LEU A 287 26.75 -1.99 -0.41
N GLU A 288 26.37 -2.05 0.86
CA GLU A 288 25.73 -3.18 1.48
C GLU A 288 24.28 -3.34 1.01
N THR A 289 23.93 -4.56 0.65
CA THR A 289 22.58 -4.91 0.22
C THR A 289 22.03 -6.09 0.97
N GLY A 290 20.73 -6.29 0.88
CA GLY A 290 20.11 -7.45 1.49
C GLY A 290 18.64 -7.55 1.21
N TRP A 291 18.02 -8.52 1.85
CA TRP A 291 16.57 -8.69 1.84
C TRP A 291 16.06 -9.07 3.21
N PHE A 292 14.78 -8.85 3.43
CA PHE A 292 14.13 -9.19 4.68
C PHE A 292 12.74 -9.76 4.44
N ARG A 293 12.29 -10.56 5.41
CA ARG A 293 10.92 -11.02 5.58
C ARG A 293 10.37 -10.50 6.91
N ILE A 294 9.15 -10.02 6.88
CA ILE A 294 8.39 -9.55 8.04
C ILE A 294 7.24 -10.53 8.27
N ARG A 295 7.14 -11.06 9.49
CA ARG A 295 5.99 -11.86 9.91
C ARG A 295 5.46 -11.37 11.25
N SER A 296 4.15 -11.46 11.46
CA SER A 296 3.58 -11.23 12.78
C SER A 296 3.86 -12.42 13.70
N THR A 297 4.17 -12.13 14.96
CA THR A 297 4.34 -13.13 16.01
C THR A 297 3.31 -12.98 17.13
N GLY A 298 2.31 -12.12 16.94
CA GLY A 298 1.22 -11.96 17.88
C GLY A 298 0.64 -10.56 17.89
N THR A 299 -0.66 -10.50 18.15
CA THR A 299 -1.41 -9.26 18.31
C THR A 299 -2.01 -9.14 19.70
N TRP A 300 -2.12 -7.91 20.19
CA TRP A 300 -2.44 -7.61 21.57
C TRP A 300 -3.34 -6.39 21.67
N PHE A 301 -4.32 -6.43 22.58
CA PHE A 301 -5.03 -5.24 23.01
C PHE A 301 -4.10 -4.33 23.83
N SER A 302 -4.37 -3.03 23.88
CA SER A 302 -3.59 -2.07 24.69
C SER A 302 -3.55 -2.41 26.19
N GLY A 303 -4.48 -3.25 26.68
CA GLY A 303 -4.49 -3.78 28.05
C GLY A 303 -3.59 -5.02 28.27
N GLY A 304 -2.83 -5.45 27.26
CA GLY A 304 -1.91 -6.60 27.35
C GLY A 304 -2.59 -7.97 27.21
N GLN A 305 -3.88 -8.02 26.86
CA GLN A 305 -4.55 -9.27 26.50
C GLN A 305 -4.19 -9.68 25.07
N ASN A 306 -3.89 -10.96 24.87
CA ASN A 306 -3.63 -11.51 23.55
C ASN A 306 -4.92 -11.45 22.72
N HIS A 307 -4.82 -10.94 21.49
CA HIS A 307 -5.92 -10.88 20.53
C HIS A 307 -5.88 -12.09 19.58
N SER A 308 -4.75 -12.31 18.90
CA SER A 308 -4.52 -13.41 17.97
C SER A 308 -3.04 -13.84 18.03
N PRO A 309 -2.71 -15.13 17.78
CA PRO A 309 -1.33 -15.61 17.70
C PRO A 309 -0.49 -14.93 16.60
N ASP A 310 -1.14 -14.33 15.62
CA ASP A 310 -0.59 -13.68 14.45
C ASP A 310 -1.42 -12.42 14.10
N GLY A 311 -1.06 -11.76 13.02
CA GLY A 311 -1.73 -10.57 12.53
C GLY A 311 -1.32 -10.23 11.11
N VAL A 312 -2.26 -9.60 10.40
CA VAL A 312 -2.10 -9.15 9.02
C VAL A 312 -1.35 -7.86 8.93
N VAL A 313 -0.30 -7.88 8.11
CA VAL A 313 0.46 -6.71 7.73
C VAL A 313 0.64 -6.67 6.22
N VAL A 314 0.43 -5.49 5.67
CA VAL A 314 0.73 -5.13 4.28
C VAL A 314 1.47 -3.81 4.28
N GLY A 315 2.13 -3.45 3.18
CA GLY A 315 2.89 -2.22 3.15
C GLY A 315 3.67 -2.00 1.87
N SER A 316 4.58 -1.05 1.92
CA SER A 316 5.46 -0.69 0.81
C SER A 316 6.83 -0.24 1.31
N ILE A 317 7.83 -0.37 0.44
CA ILE A 317 9.03 0.45 0.51
C ILE A 317 8.79 1.71 -0.32
N THR A 318 9.09 2.87 0.26
CA THR A 318 9.04 4.16 -0.44
C THR A 318 10.42 4.81 -0.45
N ALA A 319 10.61 5.72 -1.40
CA ALA A 319 11.82 6.53 -1.51
C ALA A 319 12.06 7.41 -0.27
N GLY A 320 11.01 7.68 0.51
CA GLY A 320 11.02 8.66 1.57
C GLY A 320 11.57 10.00 1.10
N HIS A 321 12.48 10.58 1.88
CA HIS A 321 13.14 11.84 1.54
C HIS A 321 14.37 11.67 0.61
N ALA A 322 14.70 10.45 0.20
CA ALA A 322 15.83 10.15 -0.66
C ALA A 322 15.38 9.88 -2.10
N SER A 323 16.25 10.18 -3.07
CA SER A 323 15.92 10.09 -4.50
C SER A 323 16.45 8.84 -5.19
N VAL A 324 17.07 7.91 -4.44
CA VAL A 324 17.88 6.83 -5.05
C VAL A 324 17.01 5.65 -5.49
N ARG A 325 15.80 5.50 -4.94
CA ARG A 325 14.88 4.41 -5.26
C ARG A 325 13.46 4.94 -5.48
N GLY A 326 12.69 4.30 -6.36
CA GLY A 326 11.25 4.50 -6.44
C GLY A 326 10.52 3.90 -5.23
N GLY A 327 9.20 3.83 -5.31
CA GLY A 327 8.38 3.08 -4.35
C GLY A 327 7.84 1.80 -4.98
N HIS A 328 7.61 0.78 -4.16
CA HIS A 328 6.96 -0.47 -4.56
C HIS A 328 6.27 -1.12 -3.36
N LEU A 329 5.23 -1.90 -3.63
CA LEU A 329 4.56 -2.70 -2.60
C LEU A 329 5.50 -3.81 -2.13
N LEU A 330 5.36 -4.22 -0.87
CA LEU A 330 6.08 -5.38 -0.39
C LEU A 330 5.61 -6.64 -1.12
N TRP A 331 6.55 -7.55 -1.39
CA TRP A 331 6.25 -8.87 -1.91
C TRP A 331 5.47 -9.67 -0.87
N GLU A 332 4.54 -10.50 -1.34
CA GLU A 332 3.63 -11.25 -0.49
C GLU A 332 4.00 -12.73 -0.47
N SER A 333 3.90 -13.37 0.69
CA SER A 333 4.02 -14.82 0.76
C SER A 333 2.85 -15.54 0.11
N ASN A 334 3.08 -16.77 -0.34
CA ASN A 334 1.99 -17.64 -0.82
C ASN A 334 1.10 -18.11 0.33
N GLU A 335 1.65 -18.21 1.53
CA GLU A 335 0.91 -18.44 2.75
C GLU A 335 0.04 -17.22 3.07
N THR A 336 -1.23 -17.47 3.40
CA THR A 336 -2.23 -16.44 3.71
C THR A 336 -2.87 -16.70 5.07
N GLN A 337 -3.39 -15.64 5.70
CA GLN A 337 -4.09 -15.68 6.97
C GLN A 337 -5.47 -15.01 6.87
N THR A 338 -6.44 -15.53 7.62
CA THR A 338 -7.88 -15.18 7.51
C THR A 338 -8.38 -14.30 8.66
N ASN A 339 -7.47 -13.78 9.48
CA ASN A 339 -7.75 -12.94 10.65
C ASN A 339 -7.73 -11.43 10.30
N GLY A 340 -7.55 -11.08 9.02
CA GLY A 340 -7.52 -9.70 8.55
C GLY A 340 -8.89 -9.06 8.58
N THR A 341 -8.97 -7.85 9.12
CA THR A 341 -10.19 -7.06 9.15
C THR A 341 -9.89 -5.59 9.05
N PHE A 342 -10.71 -4.86 8.30
CA PHE A 342 -10.73 -3.40 8.31
C PHE A 342 -12.11 -2.92 8.75
N ARG A 343 -12.15 -2.05 9.77
CA ARG A 343 -13.40 -1.53 10.32
C ARG A 343 -13.82 -0.29 9.56
N LEU A 344 -15.04 -0.32 9.00
CA LEU A 344 -15.69 0.85 8.40
C LEU A 344 -16.22 1.77 9.53
N PRO A 345 -16.33 3.10 9.29
CA PRO A 345 -16.74 4.08 10.29
C PRO A 345 -18.11 3.83 10.94
#